data_AF-A0A7X6QXY2-F1
#
_entry.id   AF-A0A7X6QXY2-F1
#
_cell.length_a   1.000
_cell.length_b   1.000
_cell.length_c   1.000
_cell.angle_alpha   90.00
_cell.angle_beta   90.00
_cell.angle_gamma   90.00
#
_symmetry.space_group_name_H-M   'P 1'
#
loop_
_entity.id
_entity.type
_entity.pdbx_description
1 polymer ?
#
loop_
_entity_poly.entity_id
_entity_poly.type
_entity_poly.pdbx_seq_one_letter_code
_entity_poly.pdbx_strand_id
1 'polypeptide(L)'
;MTLRPEDLAARTDLLDRQWTTLRDWVGTAVDAGGGAADSILDGWTVAELVAHLGRAMEALAVCEPAPAGTVPLSLAEYLGSYAGRADDIARTTRELAEEIAADPLPQVDLRARAALDRARELGPQDVVVQARRGPVLLSTMIASRLTELVVHADDLQRSLARSRGAAPGSRAELGDGIGPLPGVPGGLGPEGGLGDGVGSGGPIDGDALDLVAGELLRIVVARGGWDLEVAQPLTWVRLAAGRLPYDVDVLAAALAPRFTSDAVPDLGRMLPVL
;
A
#
# COMPACT_ATOMS: atom_id res chain seq x y z
N MET A 1 -17.43 11.07 0.46
CA MET A 1 -17.52 12.55 0.36
C MET A 1 -16.59 12.96 -0.76
N THR A 2 -17.03 13.81 -1.69
CA THR A 2 -16.19 14.28 -2.80
C THR A 2 -15.12 15.23 -2.29
N LEU A 3 -13.90 15.08 -2.77
CA LEU A 3 -12.81 16.00 -2.43
C LEU A 3 -12.96 17.35 -3.16
N ARG A 4 -12.36 18.39 -2.55
CA ARG A 4 -12.20 19.67 -3.24
C ARG A 4 -11.13 19.53 -4.32
N PRO A 5 -11.17 20.37 -5.37
CA PRO A 5 -10.22 20.26 -6.47
C PRO A 5 -8.74 20.33 -6.07
N GLU A 6 -8.40 21.21 -5.14
CA GLU A 6 -7.04 21.35 -4.60
C GLU A 6 -6.57 20.08 -3.84
N ASP A 7 -7.49 19.42 -3.14
CA ASP A 7 -7.18 18.19 -2.38
C ASP A 7 -6.96 17.01 -3.35
N LEU A 8 -7.69 16.97 -4.47
CA LEU A 8 -7.51 15.94 -5.51
C LEU A 8 -6.19 16.12 -6.27
N ALA A 9 -5.84 17.36 -6.61
CA ALA A 9 -4.55 17.68 -7.22
C ALA A 9 -3.40 17.25 -6.30
N ALA A 10 -3.46 17.61 -5.01
CA ALA A 10 -2.47 17.21 -4.01
C ALA A 10 -2.33 15.68 -3.89
N ARG A 11 -3.44 14.92 -3.99
CA ARG A 11 -3.40 13.44 -4.00
C ARG A 11 -2.78 12.87 -5.28
N THR A 12 -3.02 13.50 -6.43
CA THR A 12 -2.38 13.09 -7.69
C THR A 12 -0.87 13.33 -7.63
N ASP A 13 -0.45 14.50 -7.12
CA ASP A 13 0.97 14.81 -6.92
C ASP A 13 1.62 13.85 -5.93
N LEU A 14 0.90 13.45 -4.87
CA LEU A 14 1.36 12.46 -3.91
C LEU A 14 1.54 11.08 -4.54
N LEU A 15 0.64 10.66 -5.43
CA LEU A 15 0.79 9.42 -6.20
C LEU A 15 2.04 9.44 -7.07
N ASP A 16 2.34 10.57 -7.72
CA ASP A 16 3.55 10.76 -8.53
C ASP A 16 4.83 10.71 -7.67
N ARG A 17 4.83 11.38 -6.51
CA ARG A 17 5.94 11.32 -5.55
C ARG A 17 6.20 9.90 -5.05
N GLN A 18 5.16 9.21 -4.58
CA GLN A 18 5.29 7.83 -4.13
C GLN A 18 5.78 6.91 -5.25
N TRP A 19 5.28 7.07 -6.47
CA TRP A 19 5.76 6.31 -7.63
C TRP A 19 7.26 6.54 -7.86
N THR A 20 7.69 7.81 -7.88
CA THR A 20 9.09 8.19 -8.12
C THR A 20 10.00 7.64 -7.03
N THR A 21 9.66 7.82 -5.75
CA THR A 21 10.40 7.28 -4.60
C THR A 21 10.58 5.77 -4.70
N LEU A 22 9.49 5.03 -4.97
CA LEU A 22 9.53 3.58 -5.13
C LEU A 22 10.39 3.18 -6.33
N ARG A 23 10.20 3.85 -7.47
CA ARG A 23 10.85 3.48 -8.72
C ARG A 23 12.36 3.70 -8.69
N ASP A 24 12.82 4.81 -8.10
CA ASP A 24 14.25 5.10 -7.93
C ASP A 24 14.91 4.05 -7.03
N TRP A 25 14.23 3.68 -5.94
CA TRP A 25 14.67 2.65 -5.02
C TRP A 25 14.73 1.26 -5.70
N VAL A 26 13.68 0.87 -6.42
CA VAL A 26 13.61 -0.42 -7.14
C VAL A 26 14.68 -0.52 -8.21
N GLY A 27 14.93 0.55 -8.97
CA GLY A 27 15.97 0.55 -10.02
C GLY A 27 17.33 0.16 -9.46
N THR A 28 17.72 0.82 -8.36
CA THR A 28 18.96 0.51 -7.64
C THR A 28 19.03 -0.94 -7.16
N ALA A 29 17.91 -1.50 -6.70
CA ALA A 29 17.87 -2.85 -6.15
C ALA A 29 17.81 -3.97 -7.20
N VAL A 30 17.08 -3.75 -8.31
CA VAL A 30 16.95 -4.71 -9.40
C VAL A 30 18.23 -4.78 -10.22
N ASP A 31 18.88 -3.63 -10.51
CA ASP A 31 20.16 -3.58 -11.21
C ASP A 31 21.28 -4.32 -10.45
N ALA A 32 21.15 -4.45 -9.13
CA ALA A 32 22.02 -5.25 -8.28
C ALA A 32 21.76 -6.77 -8.36
N GLY A 33 20.91 -7.24 -9.30
CA GLY A 33 20.60 -8.66 -9.52
C GLY A 33 19.48 -9.23 -8.65
N GLY A 34 18.74 -8.39 -7.90
CA GLY A 34 17.71 -8.84 -6.96
C GLY A 34 16.42 -9.35 -7.61
N GLY A 35 16.22 -9.15 -8.92
CA GLY A 35 14.94 -9.45 -9.58
C GLY A 35 14.51 -10.92 -9.55
N ALA A 36 15.46 -11.86 -9.60
CA ALA A 36 15.18 -13.29 -9.58
C ALA A 36 15.00 -13.87 -8.16
N ALA A 37 15.22 -13.07 -7.11
CA ALA A 37 15.02 -13.51 -5.74
C ALA A 37 13.52 -13.72 -5.45
N ASP A 38 13.23 -14.63 -4.53
CA ASP A 38 11.89 -14.79 -3.98
C ASP A 38 11.45 -13.49 -3.30
N SER A 39 10.19 -13.12 -3.51
CA SER A 39 9.55 -12.06 -2.75
C SER A 39 8.98 -12.63 -1.44
N ILE A 40 8.55 -11.73 -0.56
CA ILE A 40 7.83 -12.07 0.66
C ILE A 40 6.39 -12.55 0.40
N LEU A 41 5.90 -12.40 -0.83
CA LEU A 41 4.62 -12.94 -1.27
C LEU A 41 4.86 -14.35 -1.83
N ASP A 42 4.21 -15.34 -1.22
CA ASP A 42 4.41 -16.75 -1.55
C ASP A 42 4.20 -17.02 -3.06
N GLY A 43 5.21 -17.64 -3.67
CA GLY A 43 5.19 -18.03 -5.08
C GLY A 43 5.40 -16.89 -6.07
N TRP A 44 5.87 -15.72 -5.61
CA TRP A 44 6.24 -14.60 -6.46
C TRP A 44 7.72 -14.25 -6.26
N THR A 45 8.39 -13.94 -7.36
CA THR A 45 9.70 -13.30 -7.42
C THR A 45 9.59 -11.79 -7.25
N VAL A 46 10.72 -11.14 -6.93
CA VAL A 46 10.82 -9.67 -6.92
C VAL A 46 10.45 -9.08 -8.29
N ALA A 47 10.85 -9.71 -9.40
CA ALA A 47 10.49 -9.26 -10.75
C ALA A 47 8.98 -9.30 -11.02
N GLU A 48 8.29 -10.36 -10.58
CA GLU A 48 6.83 -10.46 -10.68
C GLU A 48 6.14 -9.40 -9.81
N LEU A 49 6.65 -9.14 -8.61
CA LEU A 49 6.14 -8.07 -7.76
C LEU A 49 6.34 -6.68 -8.40
N VAL A 50 7.48 -6.44 -9.05
CA VAL A 50 7.72 -5.20 -9.83
C VAL A 50 6.76 -5.10 -11.02
N ALA A 51 6.52 -6.18 -11.76
CA ALA A 51 5.54 -6.20 -12.85
C ALA A 51 4.13 -5.87 -12.34
N HIS A 52 3.79 -6.37 -11.15
CA HIS A 52 2.50 -6.09 -10.51
C HIS A 52 2.30 -4.61 -10.20
N LEU A 53 3.35 -3.86 -9.81
CA LEU A 53 3.24 -2.41 -9.62
C LEU A 53 2.75 -1.70 -10.88
N GLY A 54 3.31 -2.04 -12.05
CA GLY A 54 2.88 -1.50 -13.33
C GLY A 54 1.43 -1.83 -13.65
N ARG A 55 1.02 -3.08 -13.38
CA ARG A 55 -0.37 -3.52 -13.54
C ARG A 55 -1.33 -2.83 -12.57
N ALA A 56 -0.89 -2.57 -11.34
CA ALA A 56 -1.67 -1.81 -10.37
C ALA A 56 -1.93 -0.40 -10.91
N MET A 57 -0.91 0.29 -11.42
CA MET A 57 -1.07 1.62 -12.03
C MET A 57 -2.00 1.60 -13.25
N GLU A 58 -1.91 0.57 -14.10
CA GLU A 58 -2.75 0.42 -15.29
C GLU A 58 -4.26 0.47 -14.98
N ALA A 59 -4.70 0.04 -13.79
CA ALA A 59 -6.11 0.12 -13.42
C ALA A 59 -6.66 1.56 -13.39
N LEU A 60 -5.80 2.56 -13.11
CA LEU A 60 -6.16 3.98 -13.20
C LEU A 60 -6.10 4.47 -14.64
N ALA A 61 -5.11 4.04 -15.43
CA ALA A 61 -4.94 4.44 -16.83
C ALA A 61 -6.16 4.12 -17.71
N VAL A 62 -6.88 3.04 -17.39
CA VAL A 62 -8.07 2.58 -18.12
C VAL A 62 -9.39 3.17 -17.60
N CYS A 63 -9.34 4.05 -16.60
CA CYS A 63 -10.56 4.65 -16.05
C CYS A 63 -11.19 5.65 -17.04
N GLU A 64 -12.51 5.60 -17.17
CA GLU A 64 -13.30 6.55 -17.96
C GLU A 64 -14.37 7.21 -17.09
N PRO A 65 -14.80 8.46 -17.38
CA PRO A 65 -15.91 9.08 -16.66
C PRO A 65 -17.16 8.21 -16.70
N ALA A 66 -17.78 7.98 -15.54
CA ALA A 66 -19.03 7.24 -15.45
C ALA A 66 -20.22 8.13 -15.85
N PRO A 67 -21.36 7.54 -16.29
CA PRO A 67 -22.58 8.30 -16.52
C PRO A 67 -23.02 9.12 -15.31
N ALA A 68 -23.63 10.27 -15.55
CA ALA A 68 -24.17 11.12 -14.49
C ALA A 68 -25.16 10.35 -13.60
N GLY A 69 -25.07 10.54 -12.28
CA GLY A 69 -25.91 9.84 -11.30
C GLY A 69 -25.43 8.42 -10.94
N THR A 70 -24.32 7.94 -11.50
CA THR A 70 -23.71 6.67 -11.07
C THR A 70 -23.30 6.74 -9.60
N VAL A 71 -23.71 5.74 -8.81
CA VAL A 71 -23.35 5.64 -7.39
C VAL A 71 -21.97 4.98 -7.28
N PRO A 72 -20.96 5.67 -6.72
CA PRO A 72 -19.62 5.11 -6.57
C PRO A 72 -19.57 4.11 -5.39
N LEU A 73 -18.75 3.07 -5.54
CA LEU A 73 -18.27 2.26 -4.43
C LEU A 73 -17.37 3.10 -3.51
N SER A 74 -17.45 2.82 -2.22
CA SER A 74 -16.46 3.27 -1.24
C SER A 74 -15.12 2.56 -1.43
N LEU A 75 -14.05 3.11 -0.84
CA LEU A 75 -12.74 2.45 -0.83
C LEU A 75 -12.81 1.05 -0.21
N ALA A 76 -13.57 0.88 0.87
CA ALA A 76 -13.76 -0.41 1.55
C ALA A 76 -14.41 -1.46 0.63
N GLU A 77 -15.44 -1.07 -0.12
CA GLU A 77 -16.11 -1.96 -1.07
C GLU A 77 -15.21 -2.29 -2.26
N TYR A 78 -14.45 -1.32 -2.76
CA TYR A 78 -13.53 -1.53 -3.87
C TYR A 78 -12.38 -2.48 -3.48
N LEU A 79 -11.74 -2.25 -2.34
CA LEU A 79 -10.64 -3.09 -1.81
C LEU A 79 -11.15 -4.48 -1.39
N GLY A 80 -12.33 -4.58 -0.79
CA GLY A 80 -12.92 -5.86 -0.39
C GLY A 80 -13.18 -6.83 -1.56
N SER A 81 -13.14 -6.35 -2.81
CA SER A 81 -13.28 -7.18 -4.00
C SER A 81 -11.99 -7.86 -4.49
N TYR A 82 -10.87 -7.65 -3.80
CA TYR A 82 -9.55 -8.19 -4.16
C TYR A 82 -9.37 -9.66 -3.80
N ALA A 83 -9.74 -10.06 -2.58
CA ALA A 83 -9.56 -11.43 -2.10
C ALA A 83 -10.20 -12.47 -3.04
N GLY A 84 -11.40 -12.18 -3.56
CA GLY A 84 -12.08 -13.06 -4.52
C GLY A 84 -11.45 -13.14 -5.92
N ARG A 85 -10.35 -12.41 -6.17
CA ARG A 85 -9.63 -12.37 -7.46
C ARG A 85 -8.13 -12.65 -7.34
N ALA A 86 -7.69 -13.16 -6.20
CA ALA A 86 -6.26 -13.41 -5.95
C ALA A 86 -5.62 -14.29 -7.04
N ASP A 87 -6.29 -15.36 -7.46
CA ASP A 87 -5.77 -16.28 -8.49
C ASP A 87 -5.63 -15.62 -9.87
N ASP A 88 -6.64 -14.85 -10.28
CA ASP A 88 -6.59 -14.07 -11.52
C ASP A 88 -5.50 -13.00 -11.45
N ILE A 89 -5.31 -12.40 -10.28
CA ILE A 89 -4.22 -11.46 -10.02
C ILE A 89 -2.88 -12.16 -10.18
N ALA A 90 -2.64 -13.28 -9.53
CA ALA A 90 -1.39 -14.02 -9.65
C ALA A 90 -1.10 -14.43 -11.10
N ARG A 91 -2.09 -15.00 -11.80
CA ARG A 91 -1.94 -15.43 -13.20
C ARG A 91 -1.54 -14.28 -14.12
N THR A 92 -2.31 -13.20 -14.13
CA THR A 92 -2.05 -12.07 -15.04
C THR A 92 -0.82 -11.25 -14.66
N THR A 93 -0.39 -11.28 -13.39
CA THR A 93 0.93 -10.73 -13.02
C THR A 93 2.06 -11.55 -13.64
N ARG A 94 1.99 -12.89 -13.60
CA ARG A 94 3.00 -13.76 -14.22
C ARG A 94 3.07 -13.58 -15.72
N GLU A 95 1.91 -13.57 -16.39
CA GLU A 95 1.81 -13.29 -17.83
C GLU A 95 2.48 -11.95 -18.18
N LEU A 96 2.22 -10.90 -17.38
CA LEU A 96 2.87 -9.60 -17.59
C LEU A 96 4.37 -9.63 -17.32
N ALA A 97 4.82 -10.31 -16.26
CA ALA A 97 6.23 -10.40 -15.91
C ALA A 97 7.03 -11.09 -17.03
N GLU A 98 6.47 -12.13 -17.63
CA GLU A 98 7.04 -12.80 -18.82
C GLU A 98 7.07 -11.86 -20.04
N GLU A 99 5.97 -11.13 -20.30
CA GLU A 99 5.86 -10.17 -21.41
C GLU A 99 6.95 -9.09 -21.34
N ILE A 100 7.21 -8.54 -20.15
CA ILE A 100 8.12 -7.41 -19.96
C ILE A 100 9.55 -7.83 -19.59
N ALA A 101 9.84 -9.13 -19.52
CA ALA A 101 11.09 -9.66 -18.95
C ALA A 101 12.38 -9.10 -19.58
N ALA A 102 12.33 -8.70 -20.85
CA ALA A 102 13.48 -8.14 -21.55
C ALA A 102 13.90 -6.75 -21.03
N ASP A 103 12.94 -5.93 -20.57
CA ASP A 103 13.18 -4.58 -20.09
C ASP A 103 12.07 -4.13 -19.11
N PRO A 104 12.00 -4.73 -17.91
CA PRO A 104 10.82 -4.64 -17.05
C PRO A 104 10.58 -3.24 -16.50
N LEU A 105 11.65 -2.52 -16.13
CA LEU A 105 11.51 -1.23 -15.45
C LEU A 105 10.95 -0.14 -16.38
N PRO A 106 11.46 0.05 -17.62
CA PRO A 106 10.85 1.00 -18.56
C PRO A 106 9.40 0.65 -18.92
N GLN A 107 9.07 -0.64 -19.01
CA GLN A 107 7.70 -1.09 -19.29
C GLN A 107 6.73 -0.75 -18.16
N VAL A 108 7.17 -0.87 -16.91
CA VAL A 108 6.42 -0.47 -15.73
C VAL A 108 6.31 1.06 -15.65
N ASP A 109 7.37 1.80 -16.00
CA ASP A 109 7.38 3.27 -16.05
C ASP A 109 6.38 3.82 -17.07
N LEU A 110 6.23 3.17 -18.24
CA LEU A 110 5.21 3.53 -19.23
C LEU A 110 3.79 3.41 -18.66
N ARG A 111 3.51 2.35 -17.90
CA ARG A 111 2.18 2.12 -17.29
C ARG A 111 1.88 3.14 -16.19
N ALA A 112 2.88 3.47 -15.36
CA ALA A 112 2.74 4.51 -14.35
C ALA A 112 2.50 5.90 -14.97
N ARG A 113 3.25 6.26 -16.01
CA ARG A 113 3.04 7.51 -16.76
C ARG A 113 1.62 7.60 -17.33
N ALA A 114 1.15 6.55 -18.00
CA ALA A 114 -0.21 6.51 -18.53
C ALA A 114 -1.29 6.70 -17.45
N ALA A 115 -1.07 6.15 -16.25
CA ALA A 115 -1.99 6.32 -15.13
C ALA A 115 -2.01 7.76 -14.59
N LEU A 116 -0.84 8.39 -14.45
CA LEU A 116 -0.72 9.78 -14.00
C LEU A 116 -1.29 10.75 -15.04
N ASP A 117 -1.02 10.52 -16.31
CA ASP A 117 -1.58 11.33 -17.41
C ASP A 117 -3.10 11.19 -17.45
N ARG A 118 -3.63 9.98 -17.30
CA ARG A 118 -5.09 9.77 -17.19
C ARG A 118 -5.70 10.51 -16.00
N ALA A 119 -5.04 10.51 -14.84
CA ALA A 119 -5.52 11.25 -13.67
C ALA A 119 -5.60 12.77 -13.95
N ARG A 120 -4.61 13.32 -14.66
CA ARG A 120 -4.58 14.73 -15.08
C ARG A 120 -5.66 15.04 -16.12
N GLU A 121 -5.87 14.14 -17.08
CA GLU A 121 -6.90 14.28 -18.14
C GLU A 121 -8.33 14.27 -17.60
N LEU A 122 -8.60 13.44 -16.58
CA LEU A 122 -9.91 13.39 -15.92
C LEU A 122 -10.24 14.70 -15.16
N GLY A 123 -9.24 15.56 -14.99
CA GLY A 123 -9.39 16.92 -14.50
C GLY A 123 -9.46 17.01 -12.97
N PRO A 124 -9.57 18.23 -12.45
CA PRO A 124 -9.41 18.49 -11.02
C PRO A 124 -10.70 18.23 -10.22
N GLN A 125 -11.78 17.79 -10.85
CA GLN A 125 -13.03 17.49 -10.16
C GLN A 125 -13.04 16.02 -9.71
N ASP A 126 -13.51 15.76 -8.50
CA ASP A 126 -13.63 14.40 -7.96
C ASP A 126 -14.84 13.67 -8.56
N VAL A 127 -14.76 13.38 -9.86
CA VAL A 127 -15.79 12.73 -10.65
C VAL A 127 -15.85 11.23 -10.37
N VAL A 128 -17.01 10.63 -10.64
CA VAL A 128 -17.12 9.17 -10.65
C VAL A 128 -16.51 8.63 -11.93
N VAL A 129 -15.59 7.68 -11.79
CA VAL A 129 -14.95 6.97 -12.90
C VAL A 129 -15.31 5.50 -12.87
N GLN A 130 -15.48 4.90 -14.04
CA GLN A 130 -15.62 3.47 -14.18
C GLN A 130 -14.25 2.81 -14.07
N ALA A 131 -13.97 2.17 -12.93
CA ALA A 131 -12.79 1.35 -12.73
C ALA A 131 -13.09 -0.14 -13.04
N ARG A 132 -12.04 -0.97 -13.08
CA ARG A 132 -12.14 -2.41 -13.42
C ARG A 132 -13.13 -3.19 -12.55
N ARG A 133 -13.33 -2.77 -11.30
CA ARG A 133 -14.13 -3.50 -10.29
C ARG A 133 -15.44 -2.80 -9.94
N GLY A 134 -15.77 -1.72 -10.65
CA GLY A 134 -16.96 -0.92 -10.41
C GLY A 134 -16.67 0.58 -10.48
N PRO A 135 -17.73 1.41 -10.47
CA PRO A 135 -17.59 2.85 -10.41
C PRO A 135 -17.05 3.29 -9.04
N VAL A 136 -16.13 4.24 -9.02
CA VAL A 136 -15.55 4.84 -7.80
C VAL A 136 -15.34 6.33 -8.03
N LEU A 137 -15.23 7.12 -6.96
CA LEU A 137 -14.68 8.48 -7.09
C LEU A 137 -13.23 8.42 -7.58
N LEU A 138 -12.80 9.39 -8.38
CA LEU A 138 -11.40 9.47 -8.83
C LEU A 138 -10.43 9.53 -7.64
N SER A 139 -10.78 10.26 -6.58
CA SER A 139 -10.03 10.28 -5.32
C SER A 139 -9.90 8.91 -4.67
N THR A 140 -10.94 8.06 -4.76
CA THR A 140 -10.94 6.69 -4.27
C THR A 140 -10.07 5.79 -5.14
N MET A 141 -10.11 5.99 -6.46
CA MET A 141 -9.23 5.28 -7.39
C MET A 141 -7.75 5.58 -7.10
N ILE A 142 -7.40 6.85 -6.93
CA ILE A 142 -6.04 7.29 -6.55
C ILE A 142 -5.62 6.74 -5.19
N ALA A 143 -6.48 6.83 -4.17
CA ALA A 143 -6.21 6.26 -2.84
C ALA A 143 -5.96 4.74 -2.92
N SER A 144 -6.69 4.02 -3.77
CA SER A 144 -6.43 2.60 -3.99
C SER A 144 -5.07 2.34 -4.65
N ARG A 145 -4.61 3.20 -5.57
CA ARG A 145 -3.27 3.06 -6.17
C ARG A 145 -2.17 3.36 -5.15
N LEU A 146 -2.32 4.42 -4.36
CA LEU A 146 -1.42 4.72 -3.24
C LEU A 146 -1.33 3.55 -2.26
N THR A 147 -2.45 2.91 -1.94
CA THR A 147 -2.48 1.74 -1.06
C THR A 147 -1.64 0.59 -1.62
N GLU A 148 -1.82 0.25 -2.91
CA GLU A 148 -1.04 -0.79 -3.59
C GLU A 148 0.46 -0.47 -3.60
N LEU A 149 0.82 0.76 -3.94
CA LEU A 149 2.22 1.19 -4.00
C LEU A 149 2.88 1.14 -2.61
N VAL A 150 2.23 1.66 -1.57
CA VAL A 150 2.79 1.65 -0.20
C VAL A 150 2.93 0.24 0.35
N VAL A 151 1.91 -0.61 0.19
CA VAL A 151 1.97 -2.00 0.66
C VAL A 151 3.06 -2.78 -0.06
N HIS A 152 3.14 -2.65 -1.39
CA HIS A 152 4.12 -3.42 -2.16
C HIS A 152 5.52 -2.82 -2.15
N ALA A 153 5.68 -1.54 -1.82
CA ALA A 153 6.97 -0.95 -1.46
C ALA A 153 7.54 -1.60 -0.19
N ASP A 154 6.71 -1.79 0.85
CA ASP A 154 7.11 -2.52 2.06
C ASP A 154 7.43 -4.00 1.74
N ASP A 155 6.60 -4.66 0.93
CA ASP A 155 6.84 -6.04 0.51
C ASP A 155 8.19 -6.17 -0.23
N LEU A 156 8.52 -5.25 -1.13
CA LEU A 156 9.80 -5.22 -1.86
C LEU A 156 10.99 -4.97 -0.93
N GLN A 157 10.88 -4.01 0.00
CA GLN A 157 11.93 -3.74 0.98
C GLN A 157 12.27 -5.01 1.77
N ARG A 158 11.25 -5.67 2.33
CA ARG A 158 11.43 -6.88 3.12
C ARG A 158 11.97 -8.05 2.28
N SER A 159 11.48 -8.21 1.05
CA SER A 159 11.95 -9.22 0.10
C SER A 159 13.45 -9.08 -0.18
N LEU A 160 13.89 -7.87 -0.52
CA LEU A 160 15.28 -7.61 -0.88
C LEU A 160 16.20 -7.68 0.34
N ALA A 161 15.76 -7.24 1.51
CA ALA A 161 16.51 -7.45 2.75
C ALA A 161 16.71 -8.94 3.06
N ARG A 162 15.66 -9.77 2.92
CA ARG A 162 15.77 -11.23 3.09
C ARG A 162 16.70 -11.87 2.07
N SER A 163 16.65 -11.44 0.80
CA SER A 163 17.57 -11.93 -0.24
C SER A 163 19.04 -11.65 0.09
N ARG A 164 19.31 -10.61 0.91
CA ARG A 164 20.63 -10.23 1.41
C ARG A 164 20.98 -10.86 2.77
N GLY A 165 20.15 -11.77 3.28
CA GLY A 165 20.39 -12.52 4.51
C GLY A 165 19.79 -11.93 5.78
N ALA A 166 18.91 -10.92 5.70
CA ALA A 166 18.19 -10.43 6.87
C ALA A 166 17.26 -11.53 7.42
N ALA A 167 17.27 -11.71 8.75
CA ALA A 167 16.38 -12.65 9.42
C ALA A 167 14.94 -12.10 9.47
N PRO A 168 13.91 -12.96 9.41
CA PRO A 168 12.52 -12.54 9.60
C PRO A 168 12.32 -11.77 10.92
N GLY A 169 11.64 -10.63 10.85
CA GLY A 169 11.38 -9.73 11.97
C GLY A 169 12.59 -8.91 12.44
N SER A 170 13.75 -9.02 11.77
CA SER A 170 14.93 -8.24 12.15
C SER A 170 14.81 -6.77 11.72
N ARG A 171 15.50 -5.88 12.42
CA ARG A 171 15.63 -4.46 12.01
C ARG A 171 16.13 -4.31 10.57
N ALA A 172 17.05 -5.19 10.14
CA ALA A 172 17.57 -5.20 8.78
C ALA A 172 16.50 -5.52 7.72
N GLU A 173 15.48 -6.31 8.06
CA GLU A 173 14.32 -6.56 7.19
C GLU A 173 13.32 -5.40 7.21
N LEU A 174 13.03 -4.89 8.41
CA LEU A 174 11.91 -3.97 8.64
C LEU A 174 12.23 -2.51 8.31
N GLY A 175 13.52 -2.14 8.25
CA GLY A 175 14.01 -0.79 7.95
C GLY A 175 14.25 0.08 9.20
N ASP A 176 14.94 1.21 9.01
CA ASP A 176 15.46 2.11 10.06
C ASP A 176 14.42 3.15 10.56
N GLY A 177 13.15 2.79 10.66
CA GLY A 177 12.12 3.69 11.22
C GLY A 177 12.50 4.32 12.56
N ILE A 178 12.02 5.54 12.82
CA ILE A 178 12.35 6.30 14.02
C ILE A 178 11.61 5.73 15.24
N GLY A 179 12.33 4.94 16.04
CA GLY A 179 12.22 4.91 17.52
C GLY A 179 11.80 3.58 18.18
N PRO A 180 12.41 3.17 19.34
CA PRO A 180 11.99 1.97 20.10
C PRO A 180 11.11 2.30 21.33
N LEU A 181 10.42 1.30 21.90
CA LEU A 181 10.00 1.31 23.32
C LEU A 181 10.32 -0.02 24.05
N PRO A 182 11.12 0.00 25.12
CA PRO A 182 11.24 -1.08 26.10
C PRO A 182 9.93 -1.28 26.87
N GLY A 183 9.52 -2.54 27.08
CA GLY A 183 8.43 -2.88 28.01
C GLY A 183 7.19 -3.55 27.40
N VAL A 184 7.17 -3.87 26.10
CA VAL A 184 6.14 -4.73 25.50
C VAL A 184 6.46 -6.21 25.82
N PRO A 185 5.63 -6.92 26.59
CA PRO A 185 5.87 -8.34 26.89
C PRO A 185 5.42 -9.19 25.68
N GLY A 186 6.36 -9.61 24.83
CA GLY A 186 6.02 -10.47 23.68
C GLY A 186 7.17 -10.78 22.71
N GLY A 187 8.43 -10.73 23.16
CA GLY A 187 9.59 -10.81 22.28
C GLY A 187 9.76 -12.17 21.58
N LEU A 188 9.73 -12.17 20.25
CA LEU A 188 10.46 -13.16 19.45
C LEU A 188 11.78 -12.53 19.00
N GLY A 189 12.82 -12.73 19.81
CA GLY A 189 14.21 -12.43 19.47
C GLY A 189 14.90 -11.39 20.38
N PRO A 190 16.23 -11.47 20.53
CA PRO A 190 16.97 -10.82 21.63
C PRO A 190 17.05 -9.27 21.59
N GLU A 191 16.48 -8.59 20.59
CA GLU A 191 16.59 -7.13 20.43
C GLU A 191 15.25 -6.39 20.17
N GLY A 192 14.15 -6.89 20.73
CA GLY A 192 12.78 -6.38 20.60
C GLY A 192 12.57 -4.91 20.17
N GLY A 193 11.88 -4.72 19.05
CA GLY A 193 11.26 -3.46 18.60
C GLY A 193 11.04 -3.41 17.08
N LEU A 194 9.79 -3.20 16.64
CA LEU A 194 9.43 -2.84 15.26
C LEU A 194 9.57 -1.31 15.11
N GLY A 195 10.57 -0.83 14.36
CA GLY A 195 10.63 0.58 13.93
C GLY A 195 9.63 0.84 12.79
N ASP A 196 9.10 2.04 12.67
CA ASP A 196 8.06 2.43 11.70
C ASP A 196 8.56 2.65 10.26
N GLY A 197 9.72 2.12 9.90
CA GLY A 197 10.26 1.95 8.54
C GLY A 197 10.43 3.15 7.62
N VAL A 198 10.03 4.39 7.97
CA VAL A 198 10.15 5.55 7.08
C VAL A 198 11.49 6.26 7.27
N GLY A 199 12.55 5.66 6.74
CA GLY A 199 13.85 6.33 6.57
C GLY A 199 13.89 7.13 5.27
N SER A 200 14.69 8.20 5.21
CA SER A 200 14.91 9.04 4.01
C SER A 200 15.57 8.32 2.81
N GLY A 201 15.68 6.99 2.85
CA GLY A 201 16.26 6.15 1.80
C GLY A 201 15.46 4.88 1.51
N GLY A 202 14.25 4.74 2.05
CA GLY A 202 13.33 3.63 1.76
C GLY A 202 12.43 3.89 0.55
N PRO A 203 11.65 2.89 0.10
CA PRO A 203 10.78 2.99 -1.08
C PRO A 203 9.42 3.66 -0.80
N ILE A 204 9.19 4.19 0.41
CA ILE A 204 7.90 4.73 0.85
C ILE A 204 8.03 6.23 1.12
N ASP A 205 7.18 7.03 0.49
CA ASP A 205 6.97 8.44 0.80
C ASP A 205 6.13 8.55 2.09
N GLY A 206 6.57 9.40 3.03
CA GLY A 206 5.92 9.52 4.34
C GLY A 206 4.48 10.04 4.27
N ASP A 207 4.21 11.01 3.41
CA ASP A 207 2.86 11.56 3.24
C ASP A 207 1.92 10.50 2.62
N ALA A 208 2.46 9.64 1.75
CA ALA A 208 1.72 8.55 1.12
C ALA A 208 1.36 7.50 2.15
N LEU A 209 2.30 7.16 3.04
CA LEU A 209 2.06 6.26 4.15
C LEU A 209 0.97 6.80 5.08
N ASP A 210 1.06 8.06 5.48
CA ASP A 210 0.08 8.69 6.38
C ASP A 210 -1.33 8.71 5.76
N LEU A 211 -1.43 9.03 4.46
CA LEU A 211 -2.69 8.99 3.74
C LEU A 211 -3.26 7.57 3.74
N VAL A 212 -2.47 6.57 3.37
CA VAL A 212 -2.92 5.17 3.31
C VAL A 212 -3.32 4.66 4.69
N ALA A 213 -2.52 4.93 5.72
CA ALA A 213 -2.83 4.58 7.10
C ALA A 213 -4.17 5.19 7.56
N GLY A 214 -4.41 6.47 7.24
CA GLY A 214 -5.66 7.16 7.54
C GLY A 214 -6.87 6.64 6.75
N GLU A 215 -6.69 6.28 5.47
CA GLU A 215 -7.73 5.64 4.64
C GLU A 215 -8.14 4.28 5.24
N LEU A 216 -7.17 3.44 5.61
CA LEU A 216 -7.43 2.12 6.21
C LEU A 216 -8.07 2.24 7.60
N LEU A 217 -7.64 3.21 8.42
CA LEU A 217 -8.26 3.48 9.71
C LEU A 217 -9.73 3.89 9.55
N ARG A 218 -10.03 4.76 8.56
CA ARG A 218 -11.41 5.16 8.28
C ARG A 218 -12.32 4.00 7.91
N ILE A 219 -11.82 2.96 7.25
CA ILE A 219 -12.61 1.76 6.97
C ILE A 219 -13.04 1.07 8.26
N VAL A 220 -12.11 0.91 9.21
CA VAL A 220 -12.40 0.26 10.50
C VAL A 220 -13.33 1.11 11.35
N VAL A 221 -13.05 2.41 11.46
CA VAL A 221 -13.89 3.38 12.20
C VAL A 221 -15.31 3.41 11.63
N ALA A 222 -15.47 3.43 10.31
CA ALA A 222 -16.79 3.43 9.68
C ALA A 222 -17.61 2.17 9.98
N ARG A 223 -16.94 1.02 10.18
CA ARG A 223 -17.59 -0.26 10.47
C ARG A 223 -17.90 -0.44 11.96
N GLY A 224 -17.07 0.10 12.85
CA GLY A 224 -17.15 -0.14 14.30
C GLY A 224 -17.56 1.04 15.17
N GLY A 225 -17.52 2.26 14.64
CA GLY A 225 -17.95 3.47 15.34
C GLY A 225 -17.01 3.99 16.43
N TRP A 226 -15.73 3.59 16.42
CA TRP A 226 -14.74 4.01 17.41
C TRP A 226 -14.02 5.31 17.03
N ASP A 227 -13.44 5.99 18.01
CA ASP A 227 -12.62 7.18 17.78
C ASP A 227 -11.13 6.90 18.02
N LEU A 228 -10.42 6.63 16.92
CA LEU A 228 -9.03 6.18 16.92
C LEU A 228 -8.17 7.12 16.09
N GLU A 229 -6.87 7.12 16.38
CA GLU A 229 -5.82 7.77 15.61
C GLU A 229 -4.67 6.79 15.33
N VAL A 230 -3.92 7.05 14.26
CA VAL A 230 -2.75 6.25 13.88
C VAL A 230 -1.54 6.72 14.68
N ALA A 231 -0.93 5.82 15.44
CA ALA A 231 0.29 6.10 16.22
C ALA A 231 1.55 5.59 15.49
N GLN A 232 1.48 4.42 14.84
CA GLN A 232 2.56 3.88 14.01
C GLN A 232 2.02 3.52 12.62
N PRO A 233 2.15 4.41 11.63
CA PRO A 233 1.52 4.24 10.32
C PRO A 233 1.91 2.94 9.60
N LEU A 234 3.19 2.58 9.55
CA LEU A 234 3.61 1.37 8.84
C LEU A 234 3.19 0.08 9.57
N THR A 235 3.29 0.05 10.90
CA THR A 235 2.78 -1.08 11.71
C THR A 235 1.29 -1.26 11.48
N TRP A 236 0.52 -0.17 11.48
CA TRP A 236 -0.90 -0.17 11.19
C TRP A 236 -1.20 -0.69 9.77
N VAL A 237 -0.52 -0.18 8.75
CA VAL A 237 -0.69 -0.64 7.35
C VAL A 237 -0.38 -2.12 7.22
N ARG A 238 0.68 -2.64 7.87
CA ARG A 238 1.02 -4.06 7.85
C ARG A 238 -0.07 -4.93 8.50
N LEU A 239 -0.63 -4.51 9.63
CA LEU A 239 -1.77 -5.20 10.26
C LEU A 239 -3.01 -5.17 9.34
N ALA A 240 -3.36 -3.99 8.83
CA ALA A 240 -4.52 -3.79 7.96
C ALA A 240 -4.41 -4.55 6.63
N ALA A 241 -3.20 -4.76 6.13
CA ALA A 241 -2.93 -5.52 4.91
C ALA A 241 -2.65 -7.02 5.16
N GLY A 242 -2.67 -7.49 6.42
CA GLY A 242 -2.38 -8.89 6.76
C GLY A 242 -0.91 -9.30 6.58
N ARG A 243 0.01 -8.34 6.54
CA ARG A 243 1.47 -8.54 6.46
C ARG A 243 2.10 -8.81 7.82
N LEU A 244 1.36 -8.50 8.89
CA LEU A 244 1.62 -8.95 10.25
C LEU A 244 0.43 -9.79 10.73
N PRO A 245 0.69 -10.88 11.48
CA PRO A 245 -0.38 -11.60 12.14
C PRO A 245 -1.08 -10.67 13.15
N TYR A 246 -2.36 -10.91 13.40
CA TYR A 246 -3.11 -10.16 14.39
C TYR A 246 -2.54 -10.42 15.79
N ASP A 247 -2.20 -9.33 16.49
CA ASP A 247 -1.75 -9.33 17.87
C ASP A 247 -2.25 -8.05 18.55
N VAL A 248 -2.80 -8.17 19.75
CA VAL A 248 -3.44 -7.06 20.46
C VAL A 248 -2.43 -6.03 20.96
N ASP A 249 -1.22 -6.45 21.31
CA ASP A 249 -0.16 -5.56 21.79
C ASP A 249 0.44 -4.78 20.60
N VAL A 250 0.62 -5.46 19.46
CA VAL A 250 1.02 -4.79 18.21
C VAL A 250 -0.06 -3.80 17.75
N LEU A 251 -1.34 -4.16 17.86
CA LEU A 251 -2.44 -3.25 17.56
C LEU A 251 -2.45 -2.02 18.47
N ALA A 252 -2.26 -2.22 19.78
CA ALA A 252 -2.22 -1.14 20.77
C ALA A 252 -0.99 -0.22 20.61
N ALA A 253 0.09 -0.71 19.99
CA ALA A 253 1.21 0.12 19.58
C ALA A 253 0.91 0.92 18.29
N ALA A 254 0.13 0.33 17.37
CA ALA A 254 -0.15 0.91 16.06
C ALA A 254 -1.24 1.99 16.06
N LEU A 255 -2.25 1.85 16.93
CA LEU A 255 -3.38 2.77 17.05
C LEU A 255 -3.52 3.27 18.49
N ALA A 256 -4.02 4.49 18.65
CA ALA A 256 -4.37 5.07 19.93
C ALA A 256 -5.83 5.55 19.94
N PRO A 257 -6.54 5.51 21.08
CA PRO A 257 -7.80 6.20 21.22
C PRO A 257 -7.59 7.71 21.25
N ARG A 258 -8.49 8.49 20.63
CA ARG A 258 -8.39 9.96 20.67
C ARG A 258 -8.60 10.51 22.08
N PHE A 259 -9.42 9.83 22.88
CA PHE A 259 -9.71 10.22 24.26
C PHE A 259 -9.03 9.26 25.22
N THR A 260 -8.33 9.79 26.23
CA THR A 260 -7.56 9.00 27.20
C THR A 260 -8.42 8.13 28.11
N SER A 261 -9.74 8.33 28.12
CA SER A 261 -10.71 7.48 28.82
C SER A 261 -11.04 6.19 28.07
N ASP A 262 -10.72 6.12 26.79
CA ASP A 262 -11.09 5.02 25.90
C ASP A 262 -9.94 4.02 25.77
N ALA A 263 -10.21 2.87 25.16
CA ALA A 263 -9.23 1.83 24.87
C ALA A 263 -9.28 1.45 23.39
N VAL A 264 -8.17 0.93 22.87
CA VAL A 264 -8.15 0.35 21.53
C VAL A 264 -9.03 -0.91 21.53
N PRO A 265 -10.06 -0.99 20.67
CA PRO A 265 -10.96 -2.15 20.61
C PRO A 265 -10.25 -3.37 20.00
N ASP A 266 -10.78 -4.56 20.30
CA ASP A 266 -10.35 -5.79 19.60
C ASP A 266 -10.84 -5.76 18.14
N LEU A 267 -9.90 -5.70 17.20
CA LEU A 267 -10.16 -5.66 15.76
C LEU A 267 -10.00 -7.02 15.07
N GLY A 268 -9.84 -8.12 15.81
CA GLY A 268 -9.51 -9.44 15.24
C GLY A 268 -10.54 -9.99 14.26
N ARG A 269 -11.80 -9.52 14.32
CA ARG A 269 -12.87 -9.90 13.37
C ARG A 269 -12.95 -8.99 12.14
N MET A 270 -12.16 -7.92 12.10
CA MET A 270 -12.18 -6.89 11.05
C MET A 270 -10.87 -6.84 10.25
N LEU A 271 -9.81 -7.43 10.79
CA LEU A 271 -8.49 -7.51 10.16
C LEU A 271 -8.24 -8.91 9.56
N PRO A 272 -7.53 -8.97 8.42
CA PRO A 272 -7.08 -7.85 7.60
C PRO A 272 -8.23 -7.14 6.88
N VAL A 273 -8.00 -5.88 6.49
CA VAL A 273 -8.93 -5.05 5.70
C VAL A 273 -8.79 -5.34 4.20
N LEU A 274 -7.58 -5.69 3.76
CA LEU A 274 -7.24 -6.05 2.38
C LEU A 274 -7.35 -7.56 2.12
#